data_AF-A0A2J7R352-F1
#
_entry.id   AF-A0A2J7R352-F1
#
_cell.length_a   1.000
_cell.length_b   1.000
_cell.length_c   1.000
_cell.angle_alpha   90.00
_cell.angle_beta   90.00
_cell.angle_gamma   90.00
#
_symmetry.space_group_name_H-M   'P 1'
#
loop_
_entity.id
_entity.type
_entity.pdbx_description
1 polymer ?
#
loop_
_entity_poly.entity_id
_entity_poly.type
_entity_poly.pdbx_seq_one_letter_code
_entity_poly.pdbx_strand_id
1 'polypeptide(L)'
;MGYFQRIFSMKTTKGAQILSVVSFFGCIAMAVPPAFIGVIAKNTDWSSIQGFQRNVSESEGEIILPLVLRYLTPNWVSFVGLGAISAAVMSSADASILSSSSMFSRNIYKAAFRPKASDREMLWVLRITVIVIATCGAIVALTVGSVYYLSYLCADLIYVILFPQLLLIIHWPHGVNTYGCLVSYFVGLFLRILGGEKRLGIPAVLKFPYYDIVTQTQKFPFKTLCMLCALSAHMLTSTAARFLFERGYLDADKCDILNSFPHLSRTNSDTRLDKESQELSLSGIYTKTDKQGTVNIAAVTDSTHDVRSNYVR
;
A
#
# COMPACT_ATOMS: atom_id res chain seq x y z
N MET A 1 -1.69 -4.98 7.89
CA MET A 1 -0.73 -5.71 7.04
C MET A 1 -0.35 -7.10 7.57
N GLY A 2 -0.19 -7.31 8.88
CA GLY A 2 0.15 -8.64 9.43
C GLY A 2 -0.86 -9.77 9.16
N TYR A 3 -2.15 -9.46 9.02
CA TYR A 3 -3.18 -10.46 8.70
C TYR A 3 -2.97 -11.13 7.33
N PHE A 4 -2.79 -10.34 6.27
CA PHE A 4 -2.54 -10.86 4.92
C PHE A 4 -1.24 -11.64 4.81
N GLN A 5 -0.18 -11.18 5.48
CA GLN A 5 1.08 -11.93 5.55
C GLN A 5 0.89 -13.30 6.24
N ARG A 6 0.09 -13.37 7.30
CA ARG A 6 -0.21 -14.64 7.97
C ARG A 6 -1.06 -15.57 7.11
N ILE A 7 -2.03 -15.04 6.38
CA ILE A 7 -2.85 -15.82 5.44
C ILE A 7 -1.99 -16.39 4.31
N PHE A 8 -1.15 -15.57 3.67
CA PHE A 8 -0.31 -16.02 2.57
C PHE A 8 0.82 -16.97 3.00
N SER A 9 1.14 -17.01 4.30
CA SER A 9 2.08 -17.97 4.87
C SER A 9 1.45 -19.36 5.16
N MET A 10 0.15 -19.55 4.93
CA MET A 10 -0.51 -20.84 5.13
C MET A 10 -0.28 -21.80 3.98
N LYS A 11 -0.02 -23.07 4.32
CA LYS A 11 0.23 -24.12 3.32
C LYS A 11 -1.02 -24.53 2.52
N THR A 12 -2.22 -24.21 3.01
CA THR A 12 -3.50 -24.71 2.45
C THR A 12 -4.54 -23.60 2.31
N THR A 13 -5.11 -23.47 1.10
CA THR A 13 -6.16 -22.48 0.79
C THR A 13 -7.43 -22.65 1.63
N LYS A 14 -7.88 -23.91 1.85
CA LYS A 14 -9.05 -24.20 2.70
C LYS A 14 -8.82 -23.76 4.15
N GLY A 15 -7.60 -23.90 4.67
CA GLY A 15 -7.24 -23.45 6.03
C GLY A 15 -7.34 -21.94 6.18
N ALA A 16 -6.86 -21.19 5.17
CA ALA A 16 -6.98 -19.73 5.13
C ALA A 16 -8.44 -19.25 5.09
N GLN A 17 -9.30 -19.91 4.30
CA GLN A 17 -10.73 -19.59 4.24
C GLN A 17 -11.43 -19.85 5.57
N ILE A 18 -11.24 -21.04 6.16
CA ILE A 18 -11.85 -21.39 7.45
C ILE A 18 -11.40 -20.41 8.53
N LEU A 19 -10.10 -20.08 8.60
CA LEU A 19 -9.63 -19.13 9.61
C LEU A 19 -10.26 -17.74 9.41
N SER A 20 -10.48 -17.32 8.17
CA SER A 20 -11.12 -16.03 7.87
C SER A 20 -12.58 -16.01 8.31
N VAL A 21 -13.33 -17.10 8.05
CA VAL A 21 -14.72 -17.25 8.50
C VAL A 21 -14.81 -17.33 10.02
N VAL A 22 -13.93 -18.11 10.66
CA VAL A 22 -13.85 -18.21 12.12
C VAL A 22 -13.50 -16.84 12.73
N SER A 23 -12.58 -16.09 12.12
CA SER A 23 -12.23 -14.74 12.58
C SER A 23 -13.41 -13.78 12.48
N PHE A 24 -14.23 -13.87 11.42
CA PHE A 24 -15.43 -13.04 11.27
C PHE A 24 -16.42 -13.26 12.43
N PHE A 25 -16.81 -14.52 12.70
CA PHE A 25 -17.69 -14.83 13.83
C PHE A 25 -17.03 -14.52 15.18
N GLY A 26 -15.73 -14.76 15.30
CA GLY A 26 -14.94 -14.41 16.47
C GLY A 26 -14.95 -12.91 16.76
N CYS A 27 -14.80 -12.06 15.74
CA CYS A 27 -14.87 -10.60 15.89
C CYS A 27 -16.24 -10.13 16.36
N ILE A 28 -17.34 -10.73 15.86
CA ILE A 28 -18.69 -10.42 16.31
C ILE A 28 -18.85 -10.79 17.79
N ALA A 29 -18.41 -11.98 18.19
CA ALA A 29 -18.47 -12.40 19.59
C ALA A 29 -17.60 -11.51 20.50
N MET A 30 -16.42 -11.10 20.05
CA MET A 30 -15.51 -10.22 20.81
C MET A 30 -15.97 -8.76 20.87
N ALA A 31 -16.91 -8.33 20.03
CA ALA A 31 -17.49 -6.99 20.12
C ALA A 31 -18.51 -6.85 21.27
N VAL A 32 -19.05 -7.98 21.75
CA VAL A 32 -20.09 -8.00 22.79
C VAL A 32 -19.58 -7.47 24.14
N PRO A 33 -18.43 -7.92 24.70
CA PRO A 33 -17.97 -7.46 26.01
C PRO A 33 -17.70 -5.94 26.09
N PRO A 34 -16.98 -5.30 25.14
CA PRO A 34 -16.79 -3.84 25.16
C PRO A 34 -18.11 -3.07 25.11
N ALA A 35 -19.09 -3.55 24.35
CA ALA A 35 -20.41 -2.93 24.26
C ALA A 35 -21.15 -2.98 25.60
N PHE A 36 -21.16 -4.13 26.28
CA PHE A 36 -21.74 -4.26 27.62
C PHE A 36 -21.05 -3.35 28.64
N ILE A 37 -19.71 -3.26 28.61
CA ILE A 37 -18.96 -2.35 29.49
C ILE A 37 -19.38 -0.89 29.25
N GLY A 38 -19.56 -0.48 27.99
CA GLY A 38 -20.04 0.86 27.66
C GLY A 38 -21.47 1.13 28.14
N VAL A 39 -22.38 0.15 28.04
CA VAL A 39 -23.75 0.27 28.55
C VAL A 39 -23.76 0.39 30.08
N ILE A 40 -22.96 -0.42 30.78
CA ILE A 40 -22.81 -0.35 32.24
C ILE A 40 -22.24 1.01 32.64
N ALA A 41 -21.22 1.49 31.94
CA ALA A 41 -20.63 2.81 32.17
C ALA A 41 -21.66 3.93 32.05
N LYS A 42 -22.56 3.88 31.06
CA LYS A 42 -23.57 4.91 30.84
C LYS A 42 -24.64 4.93 31.94
N ASN A 43 -25.02 3.77 32.46
CA ASN A 43 -26.09 3.63 33.47
C ASN A 43 -25.59 3.78 34.92
N THR A 44 -24.28 3.96 35.13
CA THR A 44 -23.71 4.10 36.47
C THR A 44 -23.64 5.57 36.87
N ASP A 45 -24.14 5.91 38.06
CA ASP A 45 -24.02 7.24 38.65
C ASP A 45 -22.59 7.49 39.16
N TRP A 46 -21.73 7.98 38.26
CA TRP A 46 -20.31 8.27 38.54
C TRP A 46 -20.08 9.23 39.70
N SER A 47 -21.03 10.13 39.99
CA SER A 47 -20.97 11.06 41.12
C SER A 47 -20.98 10.40 42.50
N SER A 48 -21.47 9.15 42.58
CA SER A 48 -21.65 8.43 43.85
C SER A 48 -20.46 7.52 44.22
N ILE A 49 -19.47 7.39 43.33
CA ILE A 49 -18.35 6.46 43.48
C ILE A 49 -17.24 7.07 44.34
N GLN A 50 -16.85 6.36 45.41
CA GLN A 50 -15.70 6.74 46.25
C GLN A 50 -14.42 6.80 45.42
N GLY A 51 -13.82 7.99 45.31
CA GLY A 51 -12.56 8.24 44.61
C GLY A 51 -12.69 8.79 43.18
N PHE A 52 -13.90 8.96 42.65
CA PHE A 52 -14.14 9.62 41.36
C PHE A 52 -15.37 10.54 41.44
N GLN A 53 -15.22 11.72 42.05
CA GLN A 53 -16.32 12.67 42.32
C GLN A 53 -16.61 13.61 41.12
N ARG A 54 -16.64 13.07 39.90
CA ARG A 54 -16.96 13.84 38.68
C ARG A 54 -17.85 13.03 37.75
N ASN A 55 -18.86 13.68 37.18
CA ASN A 55 -19.62 13.09 36.09
C ASN A 55 -18.72 12.95 34.85
N VAL A 56 -18.61 11.73 34.33
CA VAL A 56 -17.94 11.46 33.06
C VAL A 56 -18.77 12.13 31.96
N SER A 57 -18.14 13.05 31.22
CA SER A 57 -18.80 13.66 30.06
C SER A 57 -18.84 12.69 28.89
N GLU A 58 -19.86 12.76 28.03
CA GLU A 58 -19.94 11.94 26.80
C GLU A 58 -18.70 12.11 25.89
N SER A 59 -17.98 13.22 26.01
CA SER A 59 -16.76 13.49 25.25
C SER A 59 -15.54 12.65 25.68
N GLU A 60 -15.60 11.96 26.82
CA GLU A 60 -14.48 11.19 27.40
C GLU A 60 -14.63 9.67 27.18
N GLY A 61 -15.44 9.27 26.20
CA GLY A 61 -15.69 7.87 25.87
C GLY A 61 -14.42 7.04 25.59
N GLU A 62 -13.33 7.67 25.14
CA GLU A 62 -12.05 7.00 24.86
C GLU A 62 -11.40 6.38 26.11
N ILE A 63 -11.62 6.96 27.30
CA ILE A 63 -11.02 6.48 28.57
C ILE A 63 -12.02 5.70 29.45
N ILE A 64 -13.22 5.43 28.95
CA ILE A 64 -14.29 4.84 29.77
C ILE A 64 -13.99 3.39 30.16
N LEU A 65 -13.37 2.62 29.26
CA LEU A 65 -13.00 1.22 29.50
C LEU A 65 -12.01 1.06 30.68
N PRO A 66 -10.85 1.75 30.70
CA PRO A 66 -9.95 1.67 31.85
C PRO A 66 -10.56 2.28 33.11
N LEU A 67 -11.47 3.27 32.98
CA LEU A 67 -12.17 3.86 34.13
C LEU A 67 -13.12 2.86 34.80
N VAL A 68 -13.92 2.13 34.01
CA VAL A 68 -14.80 1.08 34.52
C VAL A 68 -14.01 -0.03 35.21
N LEU A 69 -12.91 -0.48 34.60
CA LEU A 69 -12.06 -1.51 35.22
C LEU A 69 -11.41 -1.02 36.52
N ARG A 70 -11.08 0.26 36.63
CA ARG A 70 -10.48 0.82 37.85
C ARG A 70 -11.46 0.96 39.00
N TYR A 71 -12.68 1.43 38.72
CA TYR A 71 -13.60 1.88 39.76
C TYR A 71 -14.79 0.94 40.03
N LEU A 72 -15.18 0.10 39.07
CA LEU A 72 -16.34 -0.80 39.20
C LEU A 72 -15.95 -2.27 39.46
N THR A 73 -14.66 -2.61 39.43
CA THR A 73 -14.20 -4.00 39.62
C THR A 73 -13.35 -4.17 40.88
N PRO A 74 -13.33 -5.36 41.50
CA PRO A 74 -12.49 -5.61 42.67
C PRO A 74 -11.00 -5.47 42.30
N ASN A 75 -10.17 -5.05 43.27
CA ASN A 75 -8.76 -4.71 43.07
C ASN A 75 -7.99 -5.71 42.18
N TRP A 76 -8.13 -7.01 42.44
CA TRP A 76 -7.46 -8.07 41.65
C TRP A 76 -7.84 -8.07 40.17
N VAL A 77 -9.12 -7.88 39.86
CA VAL A 77 -9.62 -7.83 38.47
C VAL A 77 -9.17 -6.56 37.78
N SER A 78 -9.11 -5.44 38.51
CA SER A 78 -8.59 -4.19 37.98
C SER A 78 -7.13 -4.29 37.55
N PHE A 79 -6.27 -4.86 38.40
CA PHE A 79 -4.85 -5.05 38.08
C PHE A 79 -4.64 -5.94 36.86
N VAL A 80 -5.32 -7.10 36.82
CA VAL A 80 -5.22 -8.02 35.68
C VAL A 80 -5.82 -7.42 34.42
N GLY A 81 -6.98 -6.76 34.51
CA GLY A 81 -7.69 -6.17 33.38
C GLY A 81 -6.93 -5.00 32.74
N LEU A 82 -6.42 -4.06 33.55
CA LEU A 82 -5.59 -2.96 33.05
C LEU A 82 -4.27 -3.48 32.47
N GLY A 83 -3.66 -4.49 33.10
CA GLY A 83 -2.48 -5.18 32.56
C GLY A 83 -2.75 -5.85 31.21
N ALA A 84 -3.90 -6.52 31.08
CA ALA A 84 -4.30 -7.18 29.83
C ALA A 84 -4.54 -6.17 28.70
N ILE A 85 -5.18 -5.03 28.97
CA ILE A 85 -5.36 -3.95 27.98
C ILE A 85 -3.99 -3.41 27.54
N SER A 86 -3.10 -3.12 28.49
CA SER A 86 -1.76 -2.63 28.19
C SER A 86 -0.98 -3.64 27.33
N ALA A 87 -1.02 -4.93 27.67
CA ALA A 87 -0.36 -5.98 26.90
C ALA A 87 -0.95 -6.13 25.48
N ALA A 88 -2.27 -6.02 25.33
CA ALA A 88 -2.94 -6.09 24.04
C ALA A 88 -2.58 -4.91 23.11
N VAL A 89 -2.55 -3.68 23.66
CA VAL A 89 -2.14 -2.48 22.92
C VAL A 89 -0.66 -2.57 22.54
N MET A 90 0.21 -3.02 23.45
CA MET A 90 1.65 -3.19 23.18
C MET A 90 1.88 -4.19 22.04
N SER A 91 1.23 -5.35 22.08
CA SER A 91 1.31 -6.36 21.00
C SER A 91 0.87 -5.82 19.64
N SER A 92 -0.17 -4.97 19.61
CA SER A 92 -0.67 -4.35 18.39
C SER A 92 0.28 -3.26 17.85
N ALA A 93 0.86 -2.47 18.75
CA ALA A 93 1.86 -1.46 18.42
C ALA A 93 3.13 -2.11 17.87
N ASP A 94 3.64 -3.15 18.54
CA ASP A 94 4.82 -3.90 18.14
C ASP A 94 4.67 -4.48 16.73
N ALA A 95 3.52 -5.11 16.44
CA ALA A 95 3.23 -5.65 15.11
C ALA A 95 3.21 -4.57 14.02
N SER A 96 2.71 -3.38 14.35
CA SER A 96 2.61 -2.24 13.42
C SER A 96 3.98 -1.61 13.14
N ILE A 97 4.78 -1.40 14.20
CA ILE A 97 6.14 -0.87 14.10
C ILE A 97 7.03 -1.85 13.33
N LEU A 98 6.96 -3.15 13.66
CA LEU A 98 7.75 -4.17 12.99
C LEU A 98 7.37 -4.32 11.50
N SER A 99 6.07 -4.29 11.19
CA SER A 99 5.58 -4.34 9.80
C SER A 99 6.11 -3.13 9.01
N SER A 100 6.05 -1.94 9.58
CA SER A 100 6.51 -0.70 8.93
C SER A 100 8.03 -0.71 8.71
N SER A 101 8.77 -1.15 9.73
CA SER A 101 10.24 -1.30 9.69
C SER A 101 10.67 -2.31 8.63
N SER A 102 9.99 -3.46 8.55
CA SER A 102 10.25 -4.49 7.53
C SER A 102 9.99 -3.98 6.12
N MET A 103 8.88 -3.26 5.91
CA MET A 103 8.58 -2.63 4.62
C MET A 103 9.64 -1.59 4.25
N PHE A 104 10.09 -0.76 5.18
CA PHE A 104 11.14 0.22 4.92
C PHE A 104 12.47 -0.46 4.54
N SER A 105 12.94 -1.42 5.33
CA SER A 105 14.21 -2.12 5.07
C SER A 105 14.22 -2.85 3.73
N ARG A 106 13.07 -3.44 3.32
CA ARG A 106 12.99 -4.19 2.07
C ARG A 106 12.66 -3.32 0.85
N ASN A 107 11.70 -2.41 0.97
CA ASN A 107 11.17 -1.64 -0.15
C ASN A 107 11.93 -0.34 -0.40
N ILE A 108 12.56 0.23 0.63
CA ILE A 108 13.35 1.47 0.48
C ILE A 108 14.83 1.14 0.54
N TYR A 109 15.31 0.54 1.63
CA TYR A 109 16.76 0.35 1.81
C TYR A 109 17.36 -0.63 0.78
N LYS A 110 16.78 -1.82 0.64
CA LYS A 110 17.28 -2.81 -0.33
C LYS A 110 17.03 -2.38 -1.77
N ALA A 111 15.85 -1.83 -2.08
CA ALA A 111 15.52 -1.47 -3.46
C ALA A 111 16.22 -0.19 -3.96
N ALA A 112 16.33 0.85 -3.12
CA ALA A 112 16.84 2.17 -3.53
C ALA A 112 18.34 2.37 -3.22
N PHE A 113 18.84 1.85 -2.10
CA PHE A 113 20.21 2.16 -1.65
C PHE A 113 21.21 1.03 -1.93
N ARG A 114 20.88 -0.22 -1.57
CA ARG A 114 21.83 -1.34 -1.68
C ARG A 114 21.14 -2.67 -2.02
N PRO A 115 20.96 -3.01 -3.31
CA PRO A 115 20.29 -4.24 -3.73
C PRO A 115 21.00 -5.54 -3.31
N LYS A 116 22.31 -5.46 -3.04
CA LYS A 116 23.15 -6.58 -2.57
C LYS A 116 23.41 -6.58 -1.05
N ALA A 117 22.56 -5.92 -0.25
CA ALA A 117 22.73 -5.89 1.21
C ALA A 117 22.69 -7.30 1.84
N SER A 118 23.59 -7.56 2.80
CA SER A 118 23.63 -8.83 3.54
C SER A 118 22.51 -8.90 4.59
N ASP A 119 22.07 -10.11 4.96
CA ASP A 119 21.00 -10.31 5.94
C ASP A 119 21.33 -9.66 7.30
N ARG A 120 22.60 -9.68 7.72
CA ARG A 120 23.05 -9.02 8.96
C ARG A 120 22.87 -7.50 8.89
N GLU A 121 23.15 -6.89 7.75
CA GLU A 121 22.95 -5.45 7.54
C GLU A 121 21.46 -5.11 7.54
N MET A 122 20.63 -5.93 6.90
CA MET A 122 19.18 -5.73 6.88
C MET A 122 18.57 -5.78 8.29
N LEU A 123 19.07 -6.67 9.17
CA LEU A 123 18.63 -6.73 10.57
C LEU A 123 19.02 -5.48 11.36
N TRP A 124 20.20 -4.90 11.12
CA TRP A 124 20.62 -3.64 11.75
C TRP A 124 19.75 -2.47 11.29
N VAL A 125 19.50 -2.35 10.00
CA VAL A 125 18.60 -1.32 9.45
C VAL A 125 17.20 -1.47 10.03
N LEU A 126 16.68 -2.70 10.11
CA LEU A 126 15.39 -2.97 10.74
C LEU A 126 15.36 -2.45 12.18
N ARG A 127 16.37 -2.74 13.02
CA ARG A 127 16.43 -2.25 14.40
C ARG A 127 16.45 -0.72 14.50
N ILE A 128 17.23 -0.04 13.65
CA ILE A 128 17.29 1.43 13.62
C ILE A 128 15.92 1.99 13.23
N THR A 129 15.28 1.43 12.20
CA THR A 129 13.97 1.89 11.74
C THR A 129 12.86 1.69 12.78
N VAL A 130 12.93 0.61 13.56
CA VAL A 130 12.03 0.40 14.71
C VAL A 130 12.16 1.55 15.71
N ILE A 131 13.38 1.93 16.08
CA ILE A 131 13.62 3.03 17.03
C ILE A 131 13.09 4.36 16.47
N VAL A 132 13.37 4.65 15.19
CA VAL A 132 12.89 5.88 14.54
C VAL A 132 11.37 5.94 14.50
N ILE A 133 10.71 4.88 14.03
CA ILE A 133 9.24 4.82 13.91
C ILE A 133 8.59 4.89 15.29
N ALA A 134 9.13 4.19 16.29
CA ALA A 134 8.64 4.26 17.66
C ALA A 134 8.76 5.68 18.25
N THR A 135 9.90 6.34 18.02
CA THR A 135 10.13 7.72 18.48
C THR A 135 9.16 8.71 17.81
N CYS A 136 9.00 8.62 16.48
CA CYS A 136 8.03 9.44 15.76
C CYS A 136 6.60 9.18 16.22
N GLY A 137 6.23 7.92 16.41
CA GLY A 137 4.92 7.53 16.95
C GLY A 137 4.67 8.10 18.34
N ALA A 138 5.67 8.07 19.23
CA ALA A 138 5.59 8.65 20.56
C ALA A 138 5.40 10.18 20.51
N ILE A 139 6.11 10.88 19.62
CA ILE A 139 5.94 12.32 19.44
C ILE A 139 4.51 12.65 18.98
N VAL A 140 3.98 11.91 18.00
CA VAL A 140 2.60 12.09 17.53
C VAL A 140 1.59 11.79 18.65
N ALA A 141 1.83 10.74 19.43
CA ALA A 141 0.97 10.38 20.57
C ALA A 141 0.96 11.46 21.67
N LEU A 142 2.08 12.15 21.89
CA LEU A 142 2.18 13.24 22.88
C LEU A 142 1.61 14.58 22.38
N THR A 143 1.51 14.77 21.07
CA THR A 143 1.07 16.05 20.46
C THR A 143 -0.41 16.05 20.08
N VAL A 144 -0.99 14.89 19.75
CA VAL A 144 -2.38 14.79 19.29
C VAL A 144 -3.33 14.48 20.45
N GLY A 145 -4.30 15.36 20.68
CA GLY A 145 -5.23 15.26 21.82
C GLY A 145 -6.40 14.26 21.67
N SER A 146 -6.58 13.62 20.51
CA SER A 146 -7.62 12.59 20.33
C SER A 146 -7.15 11.46 19.41
N VAL A 147 -7.21 10.24 19.93
CA VAL A 147 -6.81 9.03 19.19
C VAL A 147 -7.85 8.69 18.12
N TYR A 148 -9.14 8.90 18.42
CA TYR A 148 -10.22 8.67 17.47
C TYR A 148 -10.05 9.50 16.20
N TYR A 149 -9.70 10.78 16.35
CA TYR A 149 -9.47 11.67 15.22
C TYR A 149 -8.32 11.19 14.32
N LEU A 150 -7.19 10.82 14.92
CA LEU A 150 -6.04 10.34 14.15
C LEU A 150 -6.35 9.04 13.41
N SER A 151 -7.05 8.12 14.07
CA SER A 151 -7.49 6.86 13.45
C SER A 151 -8.41 7.12 12.25
N TYR A 152 -9.37 8.03 12.40
CA TYR A 152 -10.29 8.40 11.33
C TYR A 152 -9.57 9.08 10.16
N LEU A 153 -8.62 9.98 10.44
CA LEU A 153 -7.80 10.65 9.42
C LEU A 153 -6.97 9.63 8.63
N CYS A 154 -6.32 8.68 9.31
CA CYS A 154 -5.57 7.60 8.67
C CYS A 154 -6.46 6.73 7.78
N ALA A 155 -7.63 6.32 8.28
CA ALA A 155 -8.58 5.51 7.52
C ALA A 155 -9.07 6.23 6.26
N ASP A 156 -9.31 7.54 6.36
CA ASP A 156 -9.71 8.38 5.24
C ASP A 156 -8.61 8.49 4.17
N LEU A 157 -7.36 8.71 4.56
CA LEU A 157 -6.23 8.71 3.62
C LEU A 157 -6.07 7.35 2.93
N ILE A 158 -6.19 6.26 3.68
CA ILE A 158 -6.16 4.90 3.12
C ILE A 158 -7.30 4.70 2.11
N TYR A 159 -8.49 5.17 2.44
CA TYR A 159 -9.66 5.06 1.57
C TYR A 159 -9.52 5.88 0.28
N VAL A 160 -9.03 7.12 0.34
CA VAL A 160 -8.89 7.96 -0.85
C VAL A 160 -7.71 7.53 -1.73
N ILE A 161 -6.61 7.07 -1.13
CA ILE A 161 -5.37 6.76 -1.84
C ILE A 161 -5.30 5.28 -2.21
N LEU A 162 -5.26 4.38 -1.21
CA LEU A 162 -4.96 2.95 -1.44
C LEU A 162 -6.12 2.17 -2.05
N PHE A 163 -7.35 2.47 -1.65
CA PHE A 163 -8.52 1.74 -2.14
C PHE A 163 -8.68 1.78 -3.67
N PRO A 164 -8.62 2.93 -4.38
CA PRO A 164 -8.78 2.93 -5.83
C PRO A 164 -7.68 2.13 -6.54
N GLN A 165 -6.45 2.18 -6.04
CA GLN A 165 -5.33 1.41 -6.61
C GLN A 165 -5.54 -0.11 -6.46
N LEU A 166 -5.98 -0.56 -5.27
CA LEU A 166 -6.27 -1.97 -5.01
C LEU A 166 -7.49 -2.46 -5.79
N LEU A 167 -8.53 -1.63 -5.93
CA LEU A 167 -9.72 -1.98 -6.69
C LEU A 167 -9.35 -2.22 -8.16
N LEU A 168 -8.58 -1.31 -8.76
CA LEU A 168 -8.13 -1.40 -10.15
C LEU A 168 -7.24 -2.61 -10.40
N ILE A 169 -6.27 -2.88 -9.52
CA ILE A 169 -5.33 -4.00 -9.74
C ILE A 169 -6.03 -5.36 -9.66
N ILE A 170 -7.11 -5.47 -8.88
CA ILE A 170 -7.89 -6.71 -8.73
C ILE A 170 -8.86 -6.90 -9.91
N HIS A 171 -9.59 -5.86 -10.30
CA HIS A 171 -10.64 -5.98 -11.33
C HIS A 171 -10.11 -5.81 -12.76
N TRP A 172 -9.03 -5.05 -12.95
CA TRP A 172 -8.44 -4.76 -14.27
C TRP A 172 -6.90 -4.88 -14.23
N PRO A 173 -6.34 -6.06 -13.93
CA PRO A 173 -4.88 -6.23 -13.78
C PRO A 173 -4.10 -5.92 -15.07
N HIS A 174 -4.69 -6.19 -16.24
CA HIS A 174 -4.02 -6.06 -17.54
C HIS A 174 -3.83 -4.61 -18.02
N GLY A 175 -4.46 -3.63 -17.38
CA GLY A 175 -4.32 -2.23 -17.77
C GLY A 175 -3.92 -1.33 -16.62
N VAL A 176 -3.29 -1.87 -15.57
CA VAL A 176 -2.72 -1.10 -14.46
C VAL A 176 -1.22 -0.95 -14.67
N ASN A 177 -0.76 0.30 -14.68
CA ASN A 177 0.63 0.68 -14.92
C ASN A 177 1.19 1.47 -13.72
N THR A 178 2.51 1.41 -13.51
CA THR A 178 3.17 2.13 -12.40
C THR A 178 2.99 3.64 -12.50
N TYR A 179 2.98 4.19 -13.73
CA TYR A 179 2.68 5.61 -13.98
C TYR A 179 1.27 6.01 -13.54
N GLY A 180 0.27 5.18 -13.87
CA GLY A 180 -1.12 5.41 -13.46
C GLY A 180 -1.28 5.35 -11.94
N CYS A 181 -0.59 4.41 -11.30
CA CYS A 181 -0.53 4.31 -9.84
C CYS A 181 0.05 5.59 -9.21
N LEU A 182 1.21 6.05 -9.70
CA LEU A 182 1.88 7.24 -9.18
C LEU A 182 1.04 8.51 -9.34
N VAL A 183 0.44 8.73 -10.52
CA VAL A 183 -0.43 9.89 -10.76
C VAL A 183 -1.67 9.82 -9.88
N SER A 184 -2.31 8.66 -9.75
CA SER A 184 -3.48 8.50 -8.89
C SER A 184 -3.17 8.80 -7.41
N TYR A 185 -1.98 8.43 -6.95
CA TYR A 185 -1.51 8.70 -5.59
C TYR A 185 -1.41 10.20 -5.36
N PHE A 186 -0.73 10.94 -6.25
CA PHE A 186 -0.59 12.39 -6.11
C PHE A 186 -1.92 13.13 -6.27
N VAL A 187 -2.76 12.75 -7.24
CA VAL A 187 -4.08 13.35 -7.44
C VAL A 187 -4.97 13.13 -6.22
N GLY A 188 -5.03 11.91 -5.70
CA GLY A 188 -5.81 11.58 -4.50
C GLY A 188 -5.33 12.34 -3.27
N LEU A 189 -4.02 12.39 -3.04
CA LEU A 189 -3.41 13.14 -1.93
C LEU A 189 -3.70 14.65 -2.06
N PHE A 190 -3.49 15.22 -3.23
CA PHE A 190 -3.65 16.66 -3.47
C PHE A 190 -5.11 17.09 -3.31
N LEU A 191 -6.05 16.34 -3.91
CA LEU A 191 -7.49 16.59 -3.73
C LEU A 191 -7.91 16.46 -2.27
N ARG A 192 -7.35 15.50 -1.53
CA ARG A 192 -7.68 15.31 -0.12
C ARG A 192 -7.17 16.45 0.77
N ILE A 193 -5.97 16.96 0.50
CA ILE A 193 -5.39 18.11 1.21
C ILE A 193 -6.16 19.39 0.86
N LEU A 194 -6.49 19.60 -0.42
CA LEU A 194 -7.27 20.75 -0.90
C LEU A 194 -8.69 20.81 -0.33
N GLY A 195 -9.29 19.65 -0.04
CA GLY A 195 -10.57 19.53 0.66
C GLY A 195 -10.54 20.12 2.08
N GLY A 196 -9.37 20.40 2.63
CA GLY A 196 -9.20 20.97 3.95
C GLY A 196 -9.42 19.95 5.07
N GLU A 197 -8.83 20.24 6.23
CA GLU A 197 -9.02 19.42 7.43
C GLU A 197 -9.02 20.32 8.66
N LYS A 198 -10.20 20.41 9.29
CA LYS A 198 -10.48 21.41 10.33
C LYS A 198 -9.54 21.30 11.53
N ARG A 199 -9.27 20.07 12.00
CA ARG A 199 -8.46 19.89 13.21
C ARG A 199 -6.95 19.89 12.94
N LEU A 200 -6.53 19.82 11.67
CA LEU A 200 -5.14 20.08 11.27
C LEU A 200 -4.89 21.57 10.96
N GLY A 201 -5.92 22.42 11.01
CA GLY A 201 -5.81 23.84 10.67
C GLY A 201 -5.61 24.11 9.17
N ILE A 202 -5.88 23.13 8.31
CA ILE A 202 -5.73 23.29 6.85
C ILE A 202 -7.05 23.84 6.30
N PRO A 203 -7.08 25.10 5.83
CA PRO A 203 -8.30 25.68 5.28
C PRO A 203 -8.69 24.96 3.98
N ALA A 204 -9.99 24.72 3.79
CA ALA A 204 -10.51 24.13 2.56
C ALA A 204 -10.36 25.13 1.41
N VAL A 205 -9.38 24.89 0.54
CA VAL A 205 -9.16 25.68 -0.68
C VAL A 205 -10.25 25.36 -1.71
N LEU A 206 -10.64 24.09 -1.80
CA LEU A 206 -11.68 23.63 -2.72
C LEU A 206 -13.00 23.48 -1.98
N LYS A 207 -13.88 24.46 -2.18
CA LYS A 207 -15.24 24.48 -1.61
C LYS A 207 -16.15 23.63 -2.49
N PHE A 208 -16.28 22.35 -2.17
CA PHE A 208 -17.25 21.46 -2.82
C PHE A 208 -18.70 21.97 -2.61
N PRO A 209 -19.65 21.67 -3.52
CA PRO A 209 -21.04 22.08 -3.38
C PRO A 209 -21.62 21.64 -2.02
N TYR A 210 -22.48 22.45 -1.40
CA TYR A 210 -22.95 22.29 0.00
C TYR A 210 -21.87 22.50 1.09
N TYR A 211 -20.91 23.39 0.84
CA TYR A 211 -19.97 23.85 1.86
C TYR A 211 -20.66 24.76 2.89
N ASP A 212 -20.65 24.34 4.15
CA ASP A 212 -21.18 25.15 5.25
C ASP A 212 -20.07 26.07 5.79
N ILE A 213 -20.21 27.37 5.52
CA ILE A 213 -19.19 28.40 5.84
C ILE A 213 -19.04 28.57 7.36
N VAL A 214 -20.12 28.40 8.12
CA VAL A 214 -20.17 28.63 9.57
C VAL A 214 -19.51 27.50 10.32
N THR A 215 -19.81 26.26 9.93
CA THR A 215 -19.20 25.09 10.56
C THR A 215 -17.87 24.68 9.91
N GLN A 216 -17.49 25.25 8.75
CA GLN A 216 -16.33 24.86 7.92
C GLN A 216 -16.42 23.40 7.40
N THR A 217 -17.62 22.81 7.38
CA THR A 217 -17.83 21.38 7.06
C THR A 217 -18.29 21.20 5.63
N GLN A 218 -17.69 20.24 4.94
CA GLN A 218 -18.21 19.74 3.68
C GLN A 218 -19.29 18.70 3.97
N LYS A 219 -20.56 19.04 3.68
CA LYS A 219 -21.70 18.13 3.84
C LYS A 219 -21.84 17.17 2.65
N PHE A 220 -21.29 17.54 1.49
CA PHE A 220 -21.16 16.66 0.34
C PHE A 220 -20.16 15.53 0.65
N PRO A 221 -20.37 14.28 0.16
CA PRO A 221 -19.44 13.17 0.32
C PRO A 221 -18.16 13.39 -0.51
N PHE A 222 -17.39 14.42 -0.16
CA PHE A 222 -16.20 14.84 -0.89
C PHE A 222 -15.14 13.73 -0.95
N LYS A 223 -15.07 12.89 0.08
CA LYS A 223 -14.13 11.76 0.16
C LYS A 223 -14.35 10.74 -0.95
N THR A 224 -15.62 10.39 -1.21
CA THR A 224 -15.95 9.44 -2.29
C THR A 224 -15.70 10.07 -3.66
N LEU A 225 -15.95 11.38 -3.81
CA LEU A 225 -15.60 12.10 -5.02
C LEU A 225 -14.09 12.13 -5.25
N CYS A 226 -13.28 12.45 -4.23
CA CYS A 226 -11.82 12.42 -4.32
C CYS A 226 -11.31 11.01 -4.71
N MET A 227 -11.90 9.97 -4.12
CA MET A 227 -11.59 8.58 -4.46
C MET A 227 -11.94 8.27 -5.93
N LEU A 228 -13.11 8.69 -6.43
CA LEU A 228 -13.51 8.50 -7.84
C LEU A 228 -12.62 9.30 -8.81
N CYS A 229 -12.21 10.51 -8.42
CA CYS A 229 -11.25 11.30 -9.19
C CYS A 229 -9.88 10.61 -9.25
N ALA A 230 -9.40 10.04 -8.14
CA ALA A 230 -8.15 9.26 -8.13
C ALA A 230 -8.27 7.99 -8.99
N LEU A 231 -9.41 7.29 -8.93
CA LEU A 231 -9.69 6.10 -9.74
C LEU A 231 -9.71 6.43 -11.25
N SER A 232 -10.42 7.48 -11.64
CA SER A 232 -10.49 7.92 -13.04
C SER A 232 -9.14 8.42 -13.54
N ALA A 233 -8.40 9.19 -12.74
CA ALA A 233 -7.04 9.62 -13.08
C ALA A 233 -6.10 8.42 -13.28
N HIS A 234 -6.22 7.38 -12.45
CA HIS A 234 -5.48 6.14 -12.63
C HIS A 234 -5.82 5.49 -13.97
N MET A 235 -7.12 5.27 -14.26
CA MET A 235 -7.57 4.63 -15.49
C MET A 235 -7.09 5.39 -16.73
N LEU A 236 -7.30 6.72 -16.76
CA LEU A 236 -6.93 7.59 -17.87
C LEU A 236 -5.42 7.60 -18.11
N THR A 237 -4.62 7.77 -17.05
CA THR A 237 -3.16 7.80 -17.18
C THR A 237 -2.63 6.44 -17.61
N SER A 238 -3.24 5.36 -17.10
CA SER A 238 -2.82 4.00 -17.43
C SER A 238 -3.14 3.62 -18.87
N THR A 239 -4.34 3.94 -19.37
CA THR A 239 -4.69 3.72 -20.78
C THR A 239 -3.90 4.62 -21.71
N ALA A 240 -3.70 5.90 -21.35
CA ALA A 240 -2.88 6.83 -22.11
C ALA A 240 -1.42 6.35 -22.20
N ALA A 241 -0.81 5.94 -21.08
CA ALA A 241 0.55 5.40 -21.08
C ALA A 241 0.64 4.17 -21.99
N ARG A 242 -0.30 3.24 -21.87
CA ARG A 242 -0.33 2.03 -22.70
C ARG A 242 -0.45 2.38 -24.19
N PHE A 243 -1.35 3.29 -24.55
CA PHE A 243 -1.50 3.77 -25.92
C PHE A 243 -0.22 4.42 -26.47
N LEU A 244 0.47 5.21 -25.65
CA LEU A 244 1.66 5.96 -26.05
C LEU A 244 2.88 5.04 -26.28
N PHE A 245 3.03 4.00 -25.46
CA PHE A 245 4.10 3.00 -25.62
C PHE A 245 3.77 1.94 -26.67
N GLU A 246 2.53 1.42 -26.75
CA GLU A 246 2.15 0.40 -27.75
C GLU A 246 2.09 0.96 -29.18
N ARG A 247 1.78 2.25 -29.38
CA ARG A 247 1.83 2.90 -30.71
C ARG A 247 3.20 3.44 -31.10
N GLY A 248 4.23 3.26 -30.27
CA GLY A 248 5.60 3.68 -30.59
C GLY A 248 5.85 5.19 -30.60
N TYR A 249 5.00 5.99 -29.93
CA TYR A 249 5.22 7.45 -29.80
C TYR A 249 6.33 7.78 -28.80
N LEU A 250 6.61 6.90 -27.83
CA LEU A 250 7.71 7.01 -26.88
C LEU A 250 8.57 5.75 -26.90
N ASP A 251 9.88 5.92 -27.05
CA ASP A 251 10.85 4.83 -26.92
C ASP A 251 10.90 4.34 -25.47
N ALA A 252 10.55 3.06 -25.27
CA ALA A 252 10.58 2.39 -23.97
C ALA A 252 11.96 2.48 -23.30
N ASP A 253 13.05 2.40 -24.08
CA ASP A 253 14.43 2.40 -23.55
C ASP A 253 14.90 3.72 -22.95
N LYS A 254 14.28 4.85 -23.32
CA LYS A 254 14.65 6.18 -22.80
C LYS A 254 13.63 6.73 -21.82
N CYS A 255 12.36 6.40 -22.02
CA CYS A 255 11.25 7.03 -21.29
C CYS A 255 10.65 6.13 -20.20
N ASP A 256 11.00 4.84 -20.13
CA ASP A 256 10.49 3.94 -19.09
C ASP A 256 11.34 3.92 -17.80
N ILE A 257 11.36 5.05 -17.08
CA ILE A 257 12.12 5.22 -15.82
C ILE A 257 11.61 4.26 -14.72
N LEU A 258 10.33 3.90 -14.75
CA LEU A 258 9.68 3.03 -13.77
C LEU A 258 9.61 1.56 -14.20
N ASN A 259 10.21 1.21 -15.34
CA ASN A 259 10.28 -0.15 -15.89
C ASN A 259 8.90 -0.86 -15.93
N SER A 260 7.88 -0.12 -16.34
CA SER A 260 6.49 -0.59 -16.38
C SER A 260 6.21 -1.51 -17.57
N PHE A 261 7.04 -1.45 -18.62
CA PHE A 261 6.88 -2.20 -19.87
C PHE A 261 8.18 -2.92 -20.29
N PRO A 262 8.69 -3.87 -19.49
CA PRO A 262 9.97 -4.53 -19.79
C PRO A 262 9.94 -5.37 -21.08
N HIS A 263 8.75 -5.75 -21.56
CA HIS A 263 8.58 -6.51 -22.80
C HIS A 263 8.78 -5.65 -24.05
N LEU A 264 8.49 -4.34 -24.01
CA LEU A 264 8.68 -3.42 -25.14
C LEU A 264 10.15 -2.97 -25.27
N SER A 265 10.89 -2.86 -24.16
CA SER A 265 12.34 -2.57 -24.20
C SER A 265 13.16 -3.69 -24.84
N ARG A 266 12.79 -4.95 -24.60
CA ARG A 266 13.58 -6.10 -25.07
C ARG A 266 13.43 -6.37 -26.57
N THR A 267 12.26 -6.07 -27.15
CA THR A 267 12.02 -6.18 -28.59
C THR A 267 12.88 -5.20 -29.39
N ASN A 268 13.16 -4.00 -28.86
CA ASN A 268 14.04 -3.04 -29.54
C ASN A 268 15.52 -3.44 -29.48
N SER A 269 15.99 -4.05 -28.38
CA SER A 269 17.37 -4.55 -28.29
C SER A 269 17.61 -5.77 -29.18
N ASP A 270 16.68 -6.73 -29.23
CA ASP A 270 16.81 -7.93 -30.07
C ASP A 270 16.70 -7.55 -31.56
N THR A 271 15.78 -6.65 -31.93
CA THR A 271 15.67 -6.15 -33.32
C THR A 271 16.87 -5.28 -33.73
N ARG A 272 17.49 -4.53 -32.80
CA ARG A 272 18.74 -3.79 -33.07
C ARG A 272 19.93 -4.72 -33.22
N LEU A 273 20.06 -5.75 -32.38
CA LEU A 273 21.11 -6.77 -32.49
C LEU A 273 20.96 -7.56 -33.79
N ASP A 274 19.74 -7.93 -34.18
CA ASP A 274 19.48 -8.60 -35.46
C ASP A 274 19.81 -7.69 -36.65
N LYS A 275 19.46 -6.39 -36.60
CA LYS A 275 19.82 -5.42 -37.64
C LYS A 275 21.32 -5.14 -37.70
N GLU A 276 22.01 -4.97 -36.57
CA GLU A 276 23.47 -4.82 -36.55
C GLU A 276 24.17 -6.09 -37.05
N SER A 277 23.70 -7.28 -36.66
CA SER A 277 24.21 -8.56 -37.16
C SER A 277 23.98 -8.71 -38.67
N GLN A 278 22.83 -8.23 -39.16
CA GLN A 278 22.48 -8.26 -40.57
C GLN A 278 23.26 -7.21 -41.38
N GLU A 279 23.53 -6.02 -40.84
CA GLU A 279 24.40 -5.01 -41.46
C GLU A 279 25.89 -5.40 -41.42
N LEU A 280 26.37 -6.03 -40.34
CA LEU A 280 27.73 -6.59 -40.26
C LEU A 280 27.92 -7.76 -41.23
N SER A 281 26.91 -8.61 -41.41
CA SER A 281 26.97 -9.69 -42.42
C SER A 281 26.87 -9.13 -43.84
N LEU A 282 26.00 -8.15 -44.11
CA LEU A 282 25.91 -7.52 -45.43
C LEU A 282 27.21 -6.77 -45.78
N SER A 283 27.75 -5.98 -44.86
CA SER A 283 29.02 -5.26 -45.06
C SER A 283 30.22 -6.21 -45.19
N GLY A 284 30.23 -7.33 -44.46
CA GLY A 284 31.22 -8.40 -44.59
C GLY A 284 31.13 -9.17 -45.92
N ILE A 285 29.94 -9.24 -46.53
CA ILE A 285 29.73 -9.82 -47.86
C ILE A 285 30.16 -8.82 -48.96
N TYR A 286 29.86 -7.53 -48.81
CA TYR A 286 30.22 -6.48 -49.79
C TYR A 286 31.71 -6.10 -49.77
N THR A 287 32.42 -6.28 -48.64
CA THR A 287 33.88 -6.04 -48.59
C THR A 287 34.72 -7.20 -49.13
N LYS A 288 34.11 -8.33 -49.49
CA LYS A 288 34.82 -9.52 -49.97
C LYS A 288 34.74 -9.77 -51.48
N THR A 289 34.08 -8.89 -52.25
CA THR A 289 33.83 -9.07 -53.69
C THR A 289 34.53 -8.04 -54.58
N ASP A 290 35.72 -7.60 -54.21
CA ASP A 290 36.62 -6.93 -55.16
C ASP A 290 37.93 -7.71 -55.29
N LYS A 291 37.87 -8.79 -56.08
CA LYS A 291 38.86 -9.20 -57.11
C LYS A 291 38.60 -10.62 -57.62
N GLN A 292 38.38 -10.68 -58.94
CA GLN A 292 38.64 -11.78 -59.88
C GLN A 292 37.87 -13.12 -59.80
N GLY A 293 37.07 -13.36 -60.85
CA GLY A 293 37.07 -14.62 -61.61
C GLY A 293 36.02 -15.67 -61.24
N THR A 294 35.04 -15.84 -62.13
CA THR A 294 34.30 -17.07 -62.52
C THR A 294 33.99 -18.14 -61.43
N VAL A 295 32.70 -18.47 -61.22
CA VAL A 295 32.08 -19.83 -61.33
C VAL A 295 30.76 -19.98 -60.52
N ASN A 296 29.76 -20.50 -61.25
CA ASN A 296 28.55 -21.29 -60.95
C ASN A 296 27.47 -20.91 -59.90
N ILE A 297 26.25 -20.81 -60.45
CA ILE A 297 24.94 -20.84 -59.79
C ILE A 297 24.58 -22.30 -59.52
N ALA A 298 24.90 -22.84 -58.35
CA ALA A 298 24.30 -24.06 -57.77
C ALA A 298 24.95 -24.36 -56.40
N ALA A 299 24.37 -23.86 -55.31
CA ALA A 299 24.43 -24.44 -53.95
C ALA A 299 24.13 -23.38 -52.87
N VAL A 300 22.87 -23.01 -52.65
CA VAL A 300 22.35 -22.66 -51.31
C VAL A 300 20.83 -22.93 -51.31
N THR A 301 20.45 -24.20 -51.46
CA THR A 301 19.13 -24.71 -51.05
C THR A 301 19.38 -25.99 -50.29
N ASP A 302 19.92 -25.87 -49.07
CA ASP A 302 19.84 -26.93 -48.06
C ASP A 302 20.39 -26.41 -46.72
N SER A 303 19.53 -25.75 -45.94
CA SER A 303 19.70 -25.62 -44.49
C SER A 303 18.36 -25.27 -43.84
N THR A 304 17.33 -26.02 -44.24
CA THR A 304 16.07 -26.11 -43.50
C THR A 304 15.78 -27.57 -43.31
N HIS A 305 16.32 -28.17 -42.25
CA HIS A 305 15.85 -29.37 -41.55
C HIS A 305 17.03 -29.97 -40.79
N ASP A 306 17.26 -29.56 -39.54
CA ASP A 306 17.26 -30.50 -38.42
C ASP A 306 17.48 -29.80 -37.07
N VAL A 307 17.13 -30.51 -36.00
CA VAL A 307 17.20 -30.15 -34.57
C VAL A 307 15.91 -29.57 -34.01
N ARG A 308 14.87 -30.41 -34.09
CA ARG A 308 13.71 -30.43 -33.20
C ARG A 308 13.74 -31.74 -32.41
N SER A 309 14.50 -31.81 -31.32
CA SER A 309 14.36 -32.84 -30.30
C SER A 309 15.09 -32.43 -29.02
N ASN A 310 14.55 -32.81 -27.87
CA ASN A 310 14.99 -32.52 -26.49
C ASN A 310 14.43 -31.24 -25.86
N TYR A 311 13.21 -31.32 -25.31
CA TYR A 311 12.92 -30.91 -23.94
C TYR A 311 11.63 -31.61 -23.46
N VAL A 312 11.79 -32.82 -22.94
CA VAL A 312 10.88 -33.47 -21.98
C VAL A 312 11.74 -34.11 -20.89
N ARG A 313 11.91 -33.40 -19.78
CA ARG A 313 11.95 -33.91 -18.40
C ARG A 313 12.05 -32.76 -17.42
#